data_AF-A0A3B5LLH4-F1
#
_entry.id   AF-A0A3B5LLH4-F1
#
_cell.length_a   1.000
_cell.length_b   1.000
_cell.length_c   1.000
_cell.angle_alpha   90.00
_cell.angle_beta   90.00
_cell.angle_gamma   90.00
#
_symmetry.space_group_name_H-M   'P 1'
#
loop_
_entity.id
_entity.type
_entity.pdbx_description
1 polymer ?
#
loop_
_entity_poly.entity_id
_entity_poly.type
_entity_poly.pdbx_seq_one_letter_code
_entity_poly.pdbx_strand_id
1 'polypeptide(L)'
;VFDSDIFVISATYGRSNRMTCSVGIPAEQTKNTDCATKAESVFQKCEGRSTCNVFASSSVFGDPCVGTYKSVVNKYFVYKYFCLVIYQLFL
;
A
#
# COMPACT_ATOMS: atom_id res chain seq x y z
N VAL A 1 -10.06 -9.67 28.34
CA VAL A 1 -8.87 -9.56 27.46
C VAL A 1 -9.33 -9.98 26.08
N PHE A 2 -9.75 -9.03 25.25
CA PHE A 2 -10.05 -9.31 23.85
C PHE A 2 -8.82 -8.83 23.09
N ASP A 3 -7.98 -9.76 22.65
CA ASP A 3 -6.90 -9.42 21.73
C ASP A 3 -7.60 -8.94 20.45
N SER A 4 -7.41 -7.67 20.10
CA SER A 4 -7.94 -7.10 18.87
C SER A 4 -7.12 -7.62 17.70
N ASP A 5 -7.30 -8.89 17.38
CA ASP A 5 -6.57 -9.59 16.33
C ASP A 5 -6.88 -8.94 14.97
N ILE A 6 -5.83 -8.55 14.25
CA ILE A 6 -5.95 -8.05 12.88
C ILE A 6 -6.35 -9.22 11.99
N PHE A 7 -7.51 -9.09 11.34
CA PHE A 7 -7.97 -9.99 10.29
C PHE A 7 -7.80 -9.32 8.93
N VAL A 8 -6.92 -9.84 8.08
CA VAL A 8 -6.60 -9.28 6.77
C VAL A 8 -7.48 -9.93 5.71
N ILE A 9 -8.53 -9.24 5.27
CA ILE A 9 -9.39 -9.72 4.16
C ILE A 9 -8.66 -9.59 2.82
N SER A 10 -8.08 -8.43 2.60
CA SER A 10 -7.26 -8.16 1.42
C SER A 10 -6.34 -6.98 1.70
N ALA A 11 -5.22 -6.97 0.99
CA ALA A 11 -4.28 -5.87 1.01
C ALA A 11 -3.84 -5.57 -0.41
N THR A 12 -3.77 -4.28 -0.76
CA THR A 12 -3.28 -3.83 -2.06
C THR A 12 -2.16 -2.83 -1.87
N TYR A 13 -1.14 -2.95 -2.70
CA TYR A 13 -0.02 -2.03 -2.79
C TYR A 13 -0.07 -1.31 -4.12
N GLY A 14 -0.13 0.02 -4.08
CA GLY A 14 -0.18 0.85 -5.27
C GLY A 14 -1.23 1.95 -5.19
N ARG A 15 -1.89 2.19 -6.32
CA ARG A 15 -2.99 3.11 -6.55
C ARG A 15 -4.04 2.46 -7.46
N SER A 16 -5.21 2.17 -6.88
CA SER A 16 -6.40 1.68 -7.60
C SER A 16 -7.45 2.76 -7.87
N ASN A 17 -7.30 3.95 -7.25
CA ASN A 17 -8.17 5.10 -7.47
C ASN A 17 -7.45 6.43 -7.17
N ARG A 18 -8.06 7.56 -7.55
CA ARG A 18 -7.44 8.89 -7.44
C ARG A 18 -7.52 9.52 -6.05
N MET A 19 -8.35 8.97 -5.16
CA MET A 19 -8.77 9.62 -3.90
C MET A 19 -8.07 9.01 -2.69
N THR A 20 -7.83 7.71 -2.71
CA THR A 20 -7.10 7.01 -1.66
C THR A 20 -5.66 7.51 -1.61
N CYS A 21 -5.25 7.93 -0.42
CA CYS A 21 -3.93 8.48 -0.14
C CYS A 21 -3.48 9.53 -1.18
N SER A 22 -4.37 10.49 -1.46
CA SER A 22 -4.13 11.62 -2.39
C SER A 22 -3.93 12.97 -1.69
N VAL A 23 -4.11 13.02 -0.37
CA VAL A 23 -3.97 14.27 0.41
C VAL A 23 -2.55 14.81 0.25
N GLY A 24 -2.43 16.05 -0.23
CA GLY A 24 -1.14 16.71 -0.48
C GLY A 24 -0.42 16.22 -1.76
N ILE A 25 -1.07 15.42 -2.62
CA ILE A 25 -0.52 14.94 -3.88
C ILE A 25 -1.20 15.64 -5.07
N PRO A 26 -0.44 16.17 -6.05
CA PRO A 26 -1.00 16.77 -7.26
C PRO A 26 -1.87 15.78 -8.06
N ALA A 27 -2.96 16.26 -8.65
CA ALA A 27 -3.92 15.44 -9.40
C ALA A 27 -3.28 14.66 -10.57
N GLU A 28 -2.28 15.24 -11.23
CA GLU A 28 -1.55 14.55 -12.31
C GLU A 28 -0.79 13.31 -11.81
N GLN A 29 -0.34 13.32 -10.56
CA GLN A 29 0.36 12.18 -9.95
C GLN A 29 -0.59 11.11 -9.39
N THR A 30 -1.89 11.43 -9.26
CA THR A 30 -2.92 10.46 -8.84
C THR A 30 -3.72 9.90 -10.01
N LYS A 31 -3.40 10.32 -11.25
CA LYS A 31 -4.16 9.97 -12.46
C LYS A 31 -4.07 8.48 -12.83
N ASN A 32 -2.91 7.85 -12.60
CA ASN A 32 -2.70 6.43 -12.90
C ASN A 32 -3.35 5.56 -11.80
N THR A 33 -4.50 4.99 -12.12
CA THR A 33 -5.28 4.11 -11.23
C THR A 33 -5.15 2.63 -11.57
N ASP A 34 -4.49 2.30 -12.69
CA ASP A 34 -4.26 0.92 -13.12
C ASP A 34 -2.90 0.42 -12.61
N CYS A 35 -2.55 0.82 -11.39
CA CYS A 35 -1.28 0.51 -10.79
C CYS A 35 -1.48 0.02 -9.36
N ALA A 36 -2.05 -1.16 -9.21
CA ALA A 36 -2.14 -1.82 -7.92
C ALA A 36 -1.80 -3.30 -8.08
N THR A 37 -1.09 -3.84 -7.10
CA THR A 37 -0.86 -5.28 -6.97
C THR A 37 -1.39 -5.78 -5.62
N LYS A 38 -1.67 -7.08 -5.54
CA LYS A 38 -2.04 -7.72 -4.28
C LYS A 38 -0.82 -7.77 -3.36
N ALA A 39 -1.00 -7.35 -2.12
CA ALA A 39 0.02 -7.32 -1.09
C ALA A 39 -0.10 -8.56 -0.19
N GLU A 40 0.00 -9.76 -0.76
CA GLU A 40 -0.28 -11.03 -0.07
C GLU A 40 0.61 -11.27 1.16
N SER A 41 1.84 -10.75 1.15
CA SER A 41 2.75 -10.83 2.29
C SER A 41 2.26 -10.06 3.53
N VAL A 42 1.25 -9.21 3.42
CA VAL A 42 0.62 -8.52 4.57
C VAL A 42 -0.17 -9.51 5.41
N PHE A 43 -0.90 -10.43 4.78
CA PHE A 43 -1.62 -11.48 5.51
C PHE A 43 -0.65 -12.27 6.41
N GLN A 44 0.45 -12.76 5.83
CA GLN A 44 1.47 -13.51 6.59
C GLN A 44 2.11 -12.71 7.74
N LYS A 45 2.14 -11.38 7.66
CA LYS A 45 2.79 -10.52 8.66
C LYS A 45 1.84 -10.03 9.74
N CYS A 46 0.57 -9.84 9.42
CA CYS A 46 -0.38 -9.11 10.26
C CYS A 46 -1.52 -9.98 10.80
N GLU A 47 -1.86 -11.08 10.14
CA GLU A 47 -2.96 -11.94 10.56
C GLU A 47 -2.77 -12.44 12.00
N GLY A 48 -3.80 -12.28 12.83
CA GLY A 48 -3.79 -12.73 14.22
C GLY A 48 -2.85 -11.95 15.15
N ARG A 49 -2.43 -10.74 14.76
CA ARG A 49 -1.65 -9.84 15.61
C ARG A 49 -2.49 -8.66 16.05
N SER A 50 -2.29 -8.18 17.28
CA SER A 50 -2.93 -6.96 17.78
C SER A 50 -2.35 -5.66 17.21
N THR A 51 -1.14 -5.70 16.64
CA THR A 51 -0.53 -4.57 15.93
C THR A 51 0.41 -5.09 14.85
N CYS A 52 0.38 -4.48 13.66
CA CYS A 52 1.25 -4.84 12.55
C CYS A 52 1.83 -3.61 11.86
N ASN A 53 3.16 -3.62 11.66
CA ASN A 53 3.88 -2.60 10.92
C ASN A 53 4.44 -3.20 9.63
N VAL A 54 3.99 -2.70 8.48
CA VAL A 54 4.47 -3.14 7.17
C VAL A 54 4.97 -1.95 6.36
N PHE A 55 6.22 -2.05 5.90
CA PHE A 55 6.81 -1.02 5.05
C PHE A 55 6.25 -1.13 3.62
N ALA A 56 5.46 -0.12 3.23
CA ALA A 56 4.90 0.03 1.89
C ALA A 56 5.99 0.47 0.89
N SER A 57 6.84 -0.47 0.45
CA SER A 57 7.93 -0.20 -0.49
C SER A 57 7.95 -1.18 -1.65
N SER A 58 8.44 -0.73 -2.81
CA SER A 58 8.52 -1.56 -4.01
C SER A 58 9.55 -2.68 -3.88
N SER A 59 10.50 -2.56 -2.95
CA SER A 59 11.41 -3.64 -2.58
C SER A 59 10.69 -4.80 -1.88
N VAL A 60 9.54 -4.55 -1.23
CA VAL A 60 8.75 -5.55 -0.51
C VAL A 60 7.66 -6.14 -1.40
N PHE A 61 6.96 -5.29 -2.16
CA PHE A 61 5.76 -5.68 -2.92
C PHE A 61 5.94 -5.71 -4.44
N GLY A 62 7.13 -5.35 -4.94
CA GLY A 62 7.36 -5.11 -6.35
C GLY A 62 6.85 -3.75 -6.83
N ASP A 63 7.06 -3.47 -8.12
CA ASP A 63 6.61 -2.24 -8.77
C ASP A 63 5.45 -2.52 -9.75
N PRO A 64 4.19 -2.26 -9.36
CA PRO A 64 3.05 -2.39 -10.27
C PRO A 64 2.95 -1.24 -11.30
N CYS A 65 3.73 -0.16 -11.14
CA CYS A 65 3.69 1.07 -11.95
C CYS A 65 4.88 1.16 -12.90
N VAL A 66 5.09 0.16 -13.76
CA VAL A 66 6.19 0.24 -14.72
C VAL A 66 5.92 1.38 -15.70
N GLY A 67 6.71 2.46 -15.62
CA GLY A 67 6.59 3.64 -16.50
C GLY A 67 5.92 4.88 -15.89
N THR A 68 5.45 4.84 -14.64
CA THR A 68 4.96 6.05 -13.95
C THR A 68 6.15 6.90 -13.50
N TYR A 69 6.08 8.23 -13.64
CA TYR A 69 7.20 9.14 -13.32
C TYR A 69 7.63 8.98 -11.84
N LYS A 70 8.83 8.44 -11.62
CA LYS A 70 9.45 8.28 -10.30
C LYS A 70 10.38 9.45 -10.09
N SER A 71 10.05 10.38 -9.20
CA SER A 71 11.00 11.42 -8.82
C SER A 71 12.16 10.78 -8.07
N VAL A 72 13.33 10.70 -8.72
CA VAL A 72 14.55 10.17 -8.15
C VAL A 72 15.03 11.13 -7.06
N VAL A 73 14.88 10.72 -5.80
CA VAL A 73 15.54 11.39 -4.67
C VAL A 73 16.46 10.36 -4.05
N ASN A 74 17.73 10.39 -4.44
CA ASN A 74 18.83 9.60 -3.87
C ASN A 74 18.65 8.08 -3.92
N LYS A 75 19.06 7.41 -5.01
CA LYS A 75 19.33 5.95 -5.12
C LYS A 75 18.26 4.96 -4.61
N TYR A 76 17.06 5.43 -4.29
CA TYR A 76 15.92 4.61 -3.92
C TYR A 76 14.69 5.14 -4.65
N PHE A 77 13.98 4.26 -5.37
CA PHE A 77 12.70 4.60 -5.97
C PHE A 77 11.66 4.74 -4.85
N VAL A 78 11.47 5.96 -4.34
CA VAL A 78 10.45 6.25 -3.33
C VAL A 78 9.24 6.83 -4.03
N TYR A 79 8.18 6.03 -4.12
CA TYR A 79 6.91 6.51 -4.63
C TYR A 79 6.21 7.27 -3.52
N LYS A 80 6.02 8.57 -3.73
CA LYS A 80 5.34 9.45 -2.77
C LYS A 80 3.83 9.15 -2.62
N TYR A 81 3.30 8.22 -3.43
CA TYR A 81 1.87 7.99 -3.64
C TYR A 81 1.41 6.54 -3.44
N PHE A 82 2.29 5.64 -2.98
CA PHE A 82 1.93 4.24 -2.71
C PHE A 82 1.50 4.03 -1.27
N CYS A 83 0.28 3.55 -1.12
CA CYS A 83 -0.36 3.31 0.16
C CYS A 83 -0.68 1.83 0.28
N LEU A 84 -0.55 1.29 1.49
CA LEU A 84 -1.06 -0.03 1.80
C LEU A 84 -2.47 0.14 2.37
N VAL A 85 -3.47 -0.35 1.64
CA VAL A 85 -4.86 -0.40 2.14
C VAL A 85 -5.10 -1.78 2.72
N ILE A 86 -5.45 -1.85 4.00
CA ILE A 86 -5.82 -3.08 4.70
C ILE A 86 -7.33 -3.04 4.94
N TYR A 87 -8.05 -4.05 4.46
CA TYR A 87 -9.46 -4.23 4.81
C TYR A 87 -9.54 -5.08 6.08
N GLN A 88 -9.83 -4.46 7.21
CA GLN A 88 -10.02 -5.11 8.51
C GLN A 88 -11.51 -5.33 8.78
N LEU A 89 -11.88 -6.56 9.16
CA LEU A 89 -13.20 -6.85 9.72
C LEU A 89 -13.11 -6.74 11.23
N PHE A 90 -13.89 -5.85 11.84
CA PHE A 90 -14.14 -5.90 13.28
C PHE A 90 -15.34 -6.84 13.48
N LEU A 91 -15.11 -8.00 14.11
CA LEU A 91 -16.17 -8.87 14.62
C LEU A 91 -16.52 -8.47 16.06
#